data_AF-A0A1F7IPK6-F1
#
_entry.id   AF-A0A1F7IPK6-F1
#
_cell.length_a   1.000
_cell.length_b   1.000
_cell.length_c   1.000
_cell.angle_alpha   90.00
_cell.angle_beta   90.00
_cell.angle_gamma   90.00
#
_symmetry.space_group_name_H-M   'P 1'
#
loop_
_entity.id
_entity.type
_entity.pdbx_description
1 polymer ?
#
loop_
_entity_poly.entity_id
_entity_poly.type
_entity_poly.pdbx_seq_one_letter_code
_entity_poly.pdbx_strand_id
1 'polypeptide(L)'
;MKKNIFTTKVNFSIALILMLSFFLLRFSSLPPEIPFFYSLPEPSKQLSQSYVIIMVPILMGLLIAINTFIERKFFNGAAFVKRVIFITNTIVIIIFTYVFIRIILLVT
;
A
#
# COMPACT_ATOMS: atom_id res chain seq x y z
N MET A 1 -2.78 -16.13 -19.13
CA MET A 1 -1.50 -15.67 -18.53
C MET A 1 -1.45 -14.15 -18.30
N LYS A 2 -1.69 -13.30 -19.32
CA LYS A 2 -1.64 -11.83 -19.18
C LYS A 2 -2.74 -11.20 -18.30
N LYS A 3 -3.89 -11.87 -18.17
CA LYS A 3 -5.10 -11.35 -17.49
C LYS A 3 -4.85 -11.01 -16.01
N ASN A 4 -4.31 -11.93 -15.21
CA ASN A 4 -4.12 -11.70 -13.76
C ASN A 4 -3.11 -10.59 -13.47
N ILE A 5 -2.00 -10.55 -14.22
CA ILE A 5 -0.99 -9.48 -14.10
C ILE A 5 -1.59 -8.12 -14.46
N PHE A 6 -2.38 -8.07 -15.55
CA PHE A 6 -3.07 -6.85 -15.94
C PHE A 6 -4.07 -6.41 -14.86
N THR A 7 -4.88 -7.33 -14.33
CA THR A 7 -5.82 -7.03 -13.24
C THR A 7 -5.11 -6.52 -11.98
N THR A 8 -4.00 -7.14 -11.55
CA THR A 8 -3.24 -6.65 -10.40
C THR A 8 -2.70 -5.24 -10.65
N LYS A 9 -2.19 -4.94 -11.85
CA LYS A 9 -1.74 -3.60 -12.21
C LYS A 9 -2.89 -2.58 -12.18
N VAL A 10 -4.05 -2.93 -12.71
CA VAL A 10 -5.25 -2.07 -12.68
C VAL A 10 -5.68 -1.81 -11.24
N ASN A 11 -5.78 -2.84 -10.40
CA ASN A 11 -6.14 -2.70 -8.99
C ASN A 11 -5.15 -1.80 -8.23
N PHE A 12 -3.85 -1.97 -8.49
CA PHE A 12 -2.81 -1.14 -7.91
C PHE A 12 -2.94 0.34 -8.36
N SER A 13 -3.17 0.58 -9.65
CA SER A 13 -3.38 1.95 -10.16
C SER A 13 -4.62 2.60 -9.55
N ILE A 14 -5.73 1.87 -9.43
CA ILE A 14 -6.96 2.37 -8.79
C ILE A 14 -6.67 2.73 -7.33
N ALA A 15 -5.96 1.87 -6.59
CA ALA A 15 -5.58 2.14 -5.21
C ALA A 15 -4.70 3.40 -5.08
N LEU A 16 -3.72 3.60 -5.97
CA LEU A 16 -2.89 4.81 -5.99
C LEU A 16 -3.72 6.07 -6.26
N ILE A 17 -4.63 6.03 -7.23
CA ILE A 17 -5.52 7.15 -7.54
C ILE A 17 -6.42 7.47 -6.34
N LEU A 18 -6.94 6.43 -5.66
CA LEU A 18 -7.77 6.59 -4.49
C LEU A 18 -6.99 7.22 -3.33
N MET A 19 -5.80 6.70 -3.01
CA MET A 19 -4.91 7.26 -1.99
C MET A 19 -4.57 8.72 -2.31
N LEU A 20 -4.17 9.01 -3.55
CA LEU A 20 -3.83 10.38 -3.98
C LEU A 20 -5.02 11.32 -3.86
N SER A 21 -6.21 10.89 -4.29
CA SER A 21 -7.44 11.67 -4.16
C SER A 21 -7.73 12.00 -2.70
N PHE A 22 -7.66 11.02 -1.80
CA PHE A 22 -7.88 11.24 -0.36
C PHE A 22 -6.83 12.17 0.25
N PHE A 23 -5.57 12.03 -0.14
CA PHE A 23 -4.48 12.90 0.32
C PHE A 23 -4.71 14.34 -0.13
N LEU A 24 -5.00 14.58 -1.41
CA LEU A 24 -5.25 15.92 -1.94
C LEU A 24 -6.49 16.58 -1.31
N LEU A 25 -7.57 15.82 -1.09
CA LEU A 25 -8.79 16.33 -0.46
C LEU A 25 -8.58 16.75 1.00
N ARG A 26 -7.58 16.18 1.68
CA ARG A 26 -7.30 16.42 3.10
C ARG A 26 -6.00 17.18 3.35
N PHE A 27 -5.29 17.58 2.29
CA PHE A 27 -3.97 18.17 2.36
C PHE A 27 -3.92 19.47 3.19
N SER A 28 -4.95 20.31 3.08
CA SER A 28 -5.05 21.56 3.86
C SER A 28 -5.31 21.36 5.35
N SER A 29 -5.81 20.19 5.76
CA SER A 29 -6.11 19.84 7.15
C SER A 29 -5.07 18.89 7.76
N LEU A 30 -4.10 18.43 6.96
CA LEU A 30 -3.05 17.52 7.41
C LEU A 30 -2.07 18.29 8.33
N PRO A 31 -1.86 17.82 9.57
CA PRO A 31 -0.84 18.42 10.44
C PRO A 31 0.56 18.22 9.83
N PRO A 32 1.54 19.07 10.19
CA PRO A 32 2.92 18.93 9.73
C PRO A 32 3.57 17.61 10.18
N GLU A 33 3.09 17.06 11.30
CA GLU A 33 3.54 15.78 11.85
C GLU A 33 2.36 14.83 12.06
N ILE A 34 2.56 13.56 11.74
CA ILE A 34 1.57 12.49 11.91
C ILE A 34 2.17 11.35 12.75
N PRO A 35 1.37 10.70 13.62
CA PRO A 35 1.79 9.50 14.30
C PRO A 35 1.95 8.35 13.30
N PHE A 36 3.19 7.92 13.11
CA PHE A 36 3.55 6.83 12.19
C PHE A 36 4.10 5.62 12.96
N PHE A 37 4.75 5.83 14.10
CA PHE A 37 5.41 4.78 14.88
C PHE A 37 4.66 4.46 16.18
N TYR A 38 3.43 3.96 16.08
CA TYR A 38 2.58 3.61 17.24
C TYR A 38 3.19 2.57 18.21
N SER A 39 4.20 1.81 17.76
CA SER A 39 4.89 0.81 18.58
C SER A 39 5.92 1.41 19.55
N LEU A 40 6.30 2.68 19.40
CA LEU A 40 7.30 3.30 20.27
C LEU A 40 6.68 3.73 21.60
N PRO A 41 7.37 3.53 22.74
CA PRO A 41 6.80 3.80 24.06
C PRO A 41 6.68 5.30 24.36
N GLU A 42 7.46 6.15 23.69
CA GLU A 42 7.52 7.58 23.95
C GLU A 42 6.69 8.35 22.91
N PRO A 43 5.64 9.11 23.30
CA PRO A 43 4.73 9.78 22.35
C PRO A 43 5.42 10.77 21.40
N SER A 44 6.45 11.48 21.87
CA SER A 44 7.26 12.40 21.07
C SER A 44 7.96 11.70 19.90
N LYS A 45 8.35 10.43 20.08
CA LYS A 45 9.01 9.62 19.06
C LYS A 45 8.05 8.93 18.11
N GLN A 46 6.75 8.94 18.41
CA GLN A 46 5.73 8.35 17.52
C GLN A 46 5.44 9.24 16.30
N LEU A 47 5.70 10.55 16.42
CA LEU A 47 5.44 11.56 15.40
C LEU A 47 6.53 11.55 14.33
N SER A 48 6.11 11.75 13.09
CA SER A 48 6.99 11.88 11.94
C SER A 48 6.41 12.87 10.95
N GLN A 49 7.25 13.44 10.09
CA GLN A 49 6.83 14.44 9.11
C GLN A 49 5.75 13.85 8.17
N SER A 50 4.71 14.63 7.86
CA SER A 50 3.52 14.12 7.18
C SER A 50 3.78 13.48 5.80
N TYR A 51 4.84 13.90 5.09
CA TYR A 51 5.24 13.29 3.81
C TYR A 51 5.69 11.83 3.94
N VAL A 52 6.02 11.36 5.15
CA VAL A 52 6.40 9.96 5.41
C VAL A 52 5.26 9.00 5.09
N ILE A 53 4.01 9.49 5.04
CA ILE A 53 2.86 8.68 4.60
C ILE A 53 3.02 8.14 3.16
N ILE A 54 3.87 8.77 2.33
CA ILE A 54 4.21 8.29 0.97
C ILE A 54 4.96 6.94 1.02
N MET A 55 5.58 6.58 2.15
CA MET A 55 6.18 5.26 2.31
C MET A 55 5.16 4.13 2.18
N VAL A 56 3.89 4.36 2.54
CA VAL A 56 2.84 3.34 2.48
C VAL A 56 2.62 2.83 1.05
N PRO A 57 2.31 3.68 0.03
CA PRO A 57 2.19 3.22 -1.35
C PRO A 57 3.51 2.67 -1.93
N ILE A 58 4.66 3.18 -1.50
CA ILE A 58 5.98 2.65 -1.92
C ILE A 58 6.16 1.22 -1.43
N LEU A 59 5.91 0.94 -0.15
CA LEU A 59 6.00 -0.38 0.44
C LEU A 59 4.99 -1.36 -0.19
N MET A 60 3.76 -0.91 -0.45
CA MET A 60 2.77 -1.68 -1.20
C MET A 60 3.32 -2.10 -2.58
N GLY A 61 3.88 -1.14 -3.32
CA GLY A 61 4.48 -1.40 -4.64
C GLY A 61 5.65 -2.38 -4.57
N LEU A 62 6.51 -2.23 -3.57
CA LEU A 62 7.66 -3.12 -3.34
C LEU A 62 7.21 -4.56 -3.06
N LEU A 63 6.21 -4.76 -2.18
CA LEU A 63 5.67 -6.09 -1.87
C LEU A 63 5.07 -6.76 -3.11
N ILE A 64 4.29 -6.02 -3.91
CA ILE A 64 3.72 -6.53 -5.16
C ILE A 64 4.83 -6.89 -6.16
N ALA A 65 5.87 -6.06 -6.26
CA ALA A 65 7.01 -6.30 -7.12
C ALA A 65 7.77 -7.57 -6.70
N ILE A 66 8.05 -7.75 -5.40
CA ILE A 66 8.70 -8.94 -4.85
C ILE A 66 7.86 -10.18 -5.11
N ASN A 67 6.55 -10.15 -4.81
CA ASN A 67 5.66 -11.28 -5.04
C ASN A 67 5.61 -11.69 -6.52
N THR A 68 5.54 -10.71 -7.41
CA THR A 68 5.53 -10.95 -8.86
C THR A 68 6.88 -11.47 -9.36
N PHE A 69 7.99 -10.99 -8.79
CA PHE A 69 9.33 -11.49 -9.10
C PHE A 69 9.49 -12.95 -8.68
N ILE A 70 9.08 -13.30 -7.45
CA ILE A 70 9.13 -14.67 -6.92
C ILE A 70 8.28 -15.61 -7.78
N GLU A 71 7.04 -15.22 -8.12
CA GLU A 71 6.14 -16.01 -8.99
C GLU A 71 6.82 -16.34 -10.33
N ARG A 72 7.42 -15.34 -10.98
CA ARG A 72 8.04 -15.49 -12.30
C ARG A 72 9.35 -16.28 -12.25
N LYS A 73 10.15 -16.09 -11.21
CA LYS A 73 11.50 -16.69 -11.12
C LYS A 73 11.46 -18.16 -10.69
N PHE A 74 10.60 -18.52 -9.75
CA PHE A 74 10.63 -19.83 -9.11
C PHE A 74 9.42 -20.72 -9.44
N PHE A 75 8.27 -20.13 -9.76
CA PHE A 75 7.00 -20.87 -9.89
C PHE A 75 6.38 -20.73 -11.28
N ASN A 76 7.23 -20.56 -12.29
CA ASN A 76 6.75 -20.39 -13.66
C ASN A 76 6.01 -21.65 -14.13
N GLY A 77 4.70 -21.53 -14.38
CA GLY A 77 3.84 -22.61 -14.86
C GLY A 77 2.90 -23.21 -13.80
N ALA A 78 3.16 -22.98 -12.50
CA ALA A 78 2.32 -23.50 -11.42
C ALA A 78 1.05 -22.66 -11.22
N ALA A 79 -0.06 -23.04 -11.87
CA ALA A 79 -1.32 -22.29 -11.86
C ALA A 79 -1.86 -22.01 -10.43
N PHE A 80 -1.68 -22.95 -9.51
CA PHE A 80 -2.05 -22.79 -8.10
C PHE A 80 -1.29 -21.62 -7.43
N VAL A 81 0.04 -21.62 -7.52
CA VAL A 81 0.88 -20.57 -6.93
C VAL A 81 0.53 -19.20 -7.52
N LYS A 82 0.27 -19.12 -8.83
CA LYS A 82 -0.15 -17.86 -9.48
C LYS A 82 -1.46 -17.33 -8.91
N ARG A 83 -2.42 -18.22 -8.58
CA ARG A 83 -3.70 -17.82 -7.96
C ARG A 83 -3.49 -17.34 -6.53
N VAL A 84 -2.64 -18.01 -5.76
CA VAL A 84 -2.27 -17.59 -4.40
C VAL A 84 -1.62 -16.21 -4.44
N ILE A 85 -0.58 -16.01 -5.25
CA ILE A 85 0.11 -14.71 -5.39
C ILE A 85 -0.85 -13.59 -5.82
N PHE A 86 -1.78 -13.88 -6.74
CA PHE A 86 -2.80 -12.91 -7.14
C PHE A 86 -3.71 -12.49 -5.98
N ILE A 87 -4.18 -13.45 -5.17
CA ILE A 87 -5.01 -13.17 -3.99
C ILE A 87 -4.19 -12.40 -2.95
N THR A 88 -2.96 -12.82 -2.67
CA THR A 88 -2.05 -12.13 -1.74
C THR A 88 -1.82 -10.69 -2.15
N ASN A 89 -1.51 -10.43 -3.43
CA ASN A 89 -1.33 -9.07 -3.94
C ASN A 89 -2.61 -8.23 -3.81
N THR A 90 -3.78 -8.83 -4.04
CA THR A 90 -5.06 -8.14 -3.88
C THR A 90 -5.32 -7.76 -2.42
N ILE A 91 -5.04 -8.67 -1.49
CA ILE A 91 -5.14 -8.40 -0.04
C ILE A 91 -4.16 -7.30 0.38
N VAL A 92 -2.91 -7.36 -0.09
CA VAL A 92 -1.90 -6.31 0.17
C VAL A 92 -2.41 -4.95 -0.31
N ILE A 93 -2.95 -4.87 -1.53
CA ILE A 93 -3.52 -3.61 -2.07
C ILE A 93 -4.63 -3.08 -1.15
N ILE A 94 -5.59 -3.94 -0.77
CA ILE A 94 -6.71 -3.54 0.08
C ILE A 94 -6.24 -3.05 1.45
N ILE A 95 -5.37 -3.82 2.12
CA ILE A 95 -4.87 -3.49 3.47
C ILE A 95 -4.09 -2.18 3.45
N PHE A 96 -3.15 -2.01 2.53
CA PHE A 96 -2.35 -0.78 2.46
C PHE A 96 -3.20 0.44 2.12
N THR A 97 -4.19 0.29 1.24
CA THR A 97 -5.17 1.36 0.92
C THR A 97 -6.00 1.72 2.15
N TYR A 98 -6.52 0.73 2.85
CA TYR A 98 -7.28 0.93 4.08
C TYR A 98 -6.45 1.65 5.15
N VAL A 99 -5.23 1.18 5.41
CA VAL A 99 -4.32 1.78 6.39
C VAL A 99 -3.99 3.22 6.03
N PHE A 100 -3.67 3.51 4.76
CA PHE A 100 -3.37 4.86 4.29
C PHE A 100 -4.55 5.82 4.54
N ILE A 101 -5.75 5.43 4.09
CA ILE A 101 -6.97 6.24 4.26
C ILE A 101 -7.28 6.39 5.75
N ARG A 102 -7.13 5.33 6.55
CA ARG A 102 -7.39 5.37 7.99
C ARG A 102 -6.44 6.32 8.71
N ILE A 103 -5.16 6.36 8.34
CA ILE A 103 -4.20 7.32 8.90
C ILE A 103 -4.65 8.75 8.59
N ILE A 104 -4.96 9.05 7.33
CA ILE A 104 -5.44 10.40 6.94
C ILE A 104 -6.69 10.79 7.73
N LEU A 105 -7.72 9.94 7.75
CA LEU A 105 -8.98 10.23 8.46
C LEU A 105 -8.84 10.31 9.98
N LEU A 106 -7.78 9.76 10.56
CA LEU A 106 -7.52 9.84 12.00
C LEU A 106 -6.88 11.18 12.37
N VAL A 107 -6.08 11.76 11.47
CA VAL A 107 -5.28 12.96 11.74
C VAL A 107 -5.86 14.25 11.17
N THR A 108 -6.88 14.16 10.30
CA THR A 108 -7.63 15.29 9.73
C THR A 108 -9.06 15.33 10.19
#